data_AF-A0A967N1G9-F1
#
_entry.id   AF-A0A967N1G9-F1
#
_cell.length_a   1.000
_cell.length_b   1.000
_cell.length_c   1.000
_cell.angle_alpha   90.00
_cell.angle_beta   90.00
_cell.angle_gamma   90.00
#
_symmetry.space_group_name_H-M   'P 1'
#
loop_
_entity.id
_entity.type
_entity.pdbx_description
1 polymer ?
#
loop_
_entity_poly.entity_id
_entity_poly.type
_entity_poly.pdbx_seq_one_letter_code
_entity_poly.pdbx_strand_id
1 'polypeptide(L)'
;MSDAKNIFEQLSGDEVEVDTAGDAIEVWEHAQEIEKKSEDFYREKAGVVPDKTAKDLLNKIADEEHKHWALIESVMQFLHRPDRWLEDAEWNHLEEY
;
A
#
# COMPACT_ATOMS: atom_id res chain seq x y z
N MET A 1 23.90 27.34 20.06
CA MET A 1 22.61 26.68 19.79
C MET A 1 21.72 27.62 18.97
N SER A 2 22.04 27.85 17.68
CA SER A 2 21.24 28.75 16.82
C SER A 2 21.16 28.32 15.35
N ASP A 3 21.79 27.22 14.95
CA ASP A 3 21.85 26.82 13.53
C ASP A 3 20.67 25.93 13.10
N ALA A 4 19.96 25.30 14.04
CA ALA A 4 18.84 24.43 13.70
C ALA A 4 17.62 25.20 13.15
N LYS A 5 17.38 26.43 13.63
CA LYS A 5 16.18 27.22 13.25
C LYS A 5 16.22 27.72 11.79
N ASN A 6 17.39 28.10 11.27
CA ASN A 6 17.52 28.61 9.90
C ASN A 6 17.24 27.55 8.82
N ILE A 7 17.56 26.28 9.11
CA ILE A 7 17.40 25.20 8.12
C ILE A 7 15.91 24.89 7.91
N PHE A 8 15.11 24.87 8.99
CA PHE A 8 13.66 24.65 8.88
C PHE A 8 12.94 25.79 8.15
N GLU A 9 13.41 27.03 8.33
CA GLU A 9 12.86 28.22 7.65
C GLU A 9 13.19 28.22 6.14
N GLN A 10 14.36 27.69 5.76
CA GLN A 10 14.70 27.46 4.34
C GLN A 10 13.88 26.32 3.71
N LEU A 11 13.61 25.24 4.46
CA LEU A 11 12.80 24.12 3.97
C LEU A 11 11.30 24.47 3.83
N SER A 12 10.79 25.46 4.57
CA SER A 12 9.41 25.94 4.42
C SER A 12 9.18 26.89 3.25
N GLY A 13 10.26 27.42 2.64
CA GLY A 13 10.20 28.31 1.48
C GLY A 13 10.13 27.57 0.15
N ASP A 14 10.60 26.33 0.12
CA ASP A 14 10.33 25.40 -0.97
C ASP A 14 9.01 24.70 -0.63
N GLU A 15 7.88 25.22 -1.12
CA GLU A 15 6.67 24.42 -1.29
C GLU A 15 7.00 23.29 -2.27
N VAL A 16 7.65 22.24 -1.76
CA VAL A 16 7.66 20.96 -2.44
C VAL A 16 6.22 20.49 -2.37
N GLU A 17 5.48 20.66 -3.47
CA GLU A 17 4.28 19.87 -3.73
C GLU A 17 4.73 18.40 -3.76
N VAL A 18 4.86 17.80 -2.59
CA VAL A 18 4.98 16.35 -2.47
C VAL A 18 3.59 15.85 -2.82
N ASP A 19 3.44 15.32 -4.04
CA ASP A 19 2.27 14.55 -4.41
C ASP A 19 2.27 13.24 -3.62
N THR A 20 1.94 13.34 -2.34
CA THR A 20 1.87 12.22 -1.40
C THR A 20 0.91 11.13 -1.89
N ALA A 21 -0.02 11.46 -2.79
CA ALA A 21 -0.97 10.51 -3.37
C ALA A 21 -0.35 9.76 -4.55
N GLY A 22 0.32 10.46 -5.47
CA GLY A 22 1.08 9.86 -6.58
C GLY A 22 2.19 8.92 -6.07
N ASP A 23 2.98 9.39 -5.10
CA ASP A 23 4.04 8.60 -4.46
C ASP A 23 3.47 7.35 -3.74
N ALA A 24 2.26 7.46 -3.17
CA ALA A 24 1.61 6.33 -2.52
C ALA A 24 1.11 5.28 -3.52
N ILE A 25 0.55 5.70 -4.67
CA ILE A 25 0.06 4.78 -5.70
C ILE A 25 1.20 3.92 -6.25
N GLU A 26 2.36 4.51 -6.56
CA GLU A 26 3.52 3.76 -7.06
C GLU A 26 4.01 2.71 -6.05
N VAL A 27 3.96 3.04 -4.75
CA VAL A 27 4.30 2.08 -3.68
C VAL A 27 3.32 0.91 -3.64
N TRP A 28 2.02 1.18 -3.79
CA TRP A 28 1.00 0.13 -3.83
C TRP A 28 1.11 -0.74 -5.09
N GLU A 29 1.41 -0.16 -6.25
CA GLU A 29 1.70 -0.91 -7.48
C GLU A 29 2.89 -1.85 -7.28
N HIS A 30 3.97 -1.35 -6.69
CA HIS A 30 5.16 -2.16 -6.41
C HIS A 30 4.85 -3.30 -5.44
N ALA A 31 4.08 -3.03 -4.37
CA ALA A 31 3.64 -4.06 -3.43
C ALA A 31 2.79 -5.12 -4.14
N GLN A 32 1.86 -4.71 -5.01
CA GLN A 32 1.01 -5.63 -5.77
C GLN A 32 1.84 -6.56 -6.67
N GLU A 33 2.87 -6.05 -7.34
CA GLU A 33 3.78 -6.89 -8.13
C GLU A 33 4.55 -7.91 -7.29
N ILE A 34 4.98 -7.51 -6.08
CA ILE A 34 5.67 -8.41 -5.16
C ILE A 34 4.75 -9.56 -4.77
N GLU A 35 3.51 -9.28 -4.39
CA GLU A 35 2.54 -10.32 -4.03
C GLU A 35 2.30 -11.28 -5.20
N LYS A 36 2.19 -10.74 -6.43
CA LYS A 36 2.00 -11.60 -7.61
C LYS A 36 3.20 -12.52 -7.87
N LYS A 37 4.42 -11.98 -7.77
CA LYS A 37 5.66 -12.75 -7.91
C LYS A 37 5.78 -13.82 -6.82
N SER A 38 5.37 -13.51 -5.58
CA SER A 38 5.35 -14.45 -4.46
C SER A 38 4.36 -15.58 -4.67
N GLU A 39 3.12 -15.27 -5.10
CA GLU A 39 2.11 -16.27 -5.47
C GLU A 39 2.69 -17.26 -6.50
N ASP A 40 3.20 -16.74 -7.61
CA ASP A 40 3.72 -17.55 -8.72
C ASP A 40 4.90 -18.42 -8.27
N PHE A 41 5.80 -17.86 -7.44
CA PHE A 41 6.92 -18.60 -6.85
C PHE A 41 6.44 -19.79 -6.02
N TYR A 42 5.50 -19.59 -5.10
CA TYR A 42 5.02 -20.68 -4.24
C TYR A 42 4.24 -21.73 -5.02
N ARG A 43 3.47 -21.33 -6.05
CA ARG A 43 2.81 -22.27 -6.98
C ARG A 43 3.82 -23.12 -7.74
N GLU A 44 4.89 -22.51 -8.26
CA GLU A 44 5.96 -23.24 -8.95
C GLU A 44 6.61 -24.26 -8.01
N LYS A 45 6.97 -23.85 -6.78
CA LYS A 45 7.58 -24.76 -5.80
C LYS A 45 6.64 -25.89 -5.40
N ALA A 46 5.34 -25.62 -5.25
CA ALA A 46 4.34 -26.65 -5.00
C ALA A 46 4.22 -27.67 -6.16
N GLY A 47 4.54 -27.26 -7.39
CA GLY A 47 4.53 -28.13 -8.58
C GLY A 47 5.71 -29.10 -8.65
N VAL A 48 6.86 -28.76 -8.05
CA VAL A 48 8.10 -29.56 -8.12
C VAL A 48 8.43 -30.32 -6.86
N VAL A 49 7.79 -30.02 -5.72
CA VAL A 49 8.04 -30.74 -4.46
C VAL A 49 7.32 -32.11 -4.46
N PRO A 50 8.03 -33.21 -4.13
CA PRO A 50 7.42 -34.54 -4.11
C PRO A 50 6.61 -34.81 -2.84
N ASP A 51 6.95 -34.16 -1.73
CA ASP A 51 6.26 -34.34 -0.46
C ASP A 51 4.88 -33.66 -0.49
N LYS A 52 3.83 -34.45 -0.19
CA LYS A 52 2.44 -33.97 -0.22
C LYS A 52 2.20 -32.86 0.82
N THR A 53 2.79 -32.99 2.01
CA THR A 53 2.56 -32.02 3.09
C THR A 53 3.17 -30.67 2.74
N ALA A 54 4.40 -30.67 2.20
CA ALA A 54 5.06 -29.48 1.71
C ALA A 54 4.31 -28.86 0.52
N LYS A 55 3.80 -29.67 -0.41
CA LYS A 55 2.95 -29.20 -1.51
C LYS A 55 1.69 -28.50 -1.02
N ASP A 56 0.99 -29.09 -0.05
CA ASP A 56 -0.23 -28.52 0.51
C ASP A 56 0.07 -27.22 1.27
N LEU A 57 1.21 -27.14 1.99
CA LEU A 57 1.65 -25.92 2.66
C LEU A 57 1.99 -24.81 1.67
N LEU A 58 2.78 -25.09 0.64
CA LEU A 58 3.16 -24.10 -0.38
C LEU A 58 1.94 -23.56 -1.13
N ASN A 59 0.96 -24.41 -1.44
CA ASN A 59 -0.29 -23.95 -2.03
C ASN A 59 -1.09 -23.03 -1.10
N LYS A 60 -1.13 -23.33 0.20
CA LYS A 60 -1.77 -22.44 1.18
C LYS A 60 -1.09 -21.09 1.24
N ILE A 61 0.25 -21.05 1.21
CA ILE A 61 0.98 -19.78 1.20
C ILE A 61 0.63 -19.00 -0.08
N ALA A 62 0.66 -19.64 -1.25
CA ALA A 62 0.25 -18.99 -2.50
C ALA A 62 -1.20 -18.46 -2.45
N ASP A 63 -2.12 -19.20 -1.82
CA ASP A 63 -3.51 -18.75 -1.62
C ASP A 63 -3.58 -17.49 -0.73
N GLU A 64 -2.71 -17.35 0.28
CA GLU A 64 -2.63 -16.12 1.10
C GLU A 64 -2.04 -14.95 0.31
N GLU A 65 -0.97 -15.14 -0.47
CA GLU A 65 -0.41 -14.04 -1.30
C GLU A 65 -1.42 -13.54 -2.33
N HIS A 66 -2.26 -14.43 -2.87
CA HIS A 66 -3.37 -14.02 -3.75
C HIS A 66 -4.38 -13.11 -3.03
N LYS A 67 -4.69 -13.38 -1.75
CA LYS A 67 -5.56 -12.52 -0.96
C LYS A 67 -4.91 -11.16 -0.68
N HIS A 68 -3.61 -11.13 -0.41
CA HIS A 68 -2.87 -9.87 -0.25
C HIS A 68 -2.92 -9.05 -1.54
N TRP A 69 -2.68 -9.67 -2.69
CA TRP A 69 -2.78 -9.04 -4.00
C TRP A 69 -4.16 -8.40 -4.24
N ALA A 70 -5.24 -9.15 -3.94
CA ALA A 70 -6.61 -8.66 -4.11
C ALA A 70 -6.98 -7.53 -3.14
N LEU A 71 -6.42 -7.56 -1.92
CA LEU A 71 -6.57 -6.47 -0.96
C LEU A 71 -5.89 -5.20 -1.45
N ILE A 72 -4.66 -5.31 -1.97
CA ILE A 72 -3.93 -4.17 -2.55
C ILE A 72 -4.70 -3.59 -3.73
N GLU A 73 -5.23 -4.45 -4.62
CA GLU A 73 -6.07 -4.00 -5.74
C GLU A 73 -7.27 -3.17 -5.25
N SER A 74 -7.92 -3.62 -4.18
CA SER A 74 -9.07 -2.92 -3.58
C SER A 74 -8.67 -1.57 -2.99
N VAL A 75 -7.50 -1.46 -2.35
CA VAL A 75 -6.96 -0.21 -1.81
C VAL A 75 -6.64 0.76 -2.94
N MET A 76 -5.96 0.32 -3.99
CA MET A 76 -5.66 1.15 -5.15
C MET A 76 -6.94 1.66 -5.83
N GLN A 77 -7.96 0.80 -6.01
CA GLN A 77 -9.26 1.22 -6.53
C GLN A 77 -9.95 2.27 -5.65
N PHE A 78 -9.74 2.24 -4.33
CA PHE A 78 -10.23 3.28 -3.43
C PHE A 78 -9.45 4.59 -3.60
N LEU A 79 -8.12 4.54 -3.68
CA LEU A 79 -7.27 5.72 -3.87
C LEU A 79 -7.49 6.40 -5.22
N HIS A 80 -7.83 5.65 -6.27
CA HIS A 80 -8.18 6.19 -7.58
C HIS A 80 -9.58 6.84 -7.65
N ARG A 81 -10.34 6.90 -6.54
CA ARG A 81 -11.62 7.62 -6.47
C ARG A 81 -11.44 8.97 -5.75
N PRO A 82 -11.17 10.07 -6.49
CA PRO A 82 -10.85 11.37 -5.88
C PRO A 82 -11.99 12.01 -5.07
N ASP A 83 -13.25 11.59 -5.27
CA ASP A 83 -14.43 12.34 -4.80
C ASP A 83 -15.08 11.88 -3.48
N ARG A 84 -14.49 10.97 -2.69
CA ARG A 84 -15.16 10.46 -1.46
C ARG A 84 -14.53 10.83 -0.12
N TRP A 85 -13.37 11.49 -0.12
CA TRP A 85 -12.68 11.86 1.12
C TRP A 85 -13.05 13.26 1.66
N LEU A 86 -13.78 14.06 0.88
CA LEU A 86 -14.27 15.38 1.31
C LEU A 86 -15.64 15.35 1.99
N GLU A 87 -16.46 14.31 1.80
CA GLU A 87 -17.74 14.18 2.52
C GLU A 87 -17.55 13.71 3.99
N ASP A 88 -16.45 13.04 4.32
CA ASP A 88 -16.20 12.54 5.69
C ASP A 88 -15.46 13.58 6.57
N ALA A 89 -14.93 14.66 5.97
CA ALA A 89 -14.36 15.78 6.71
C ALA A 89 -15.44 16.75 7.25
N GLU A 90 -16.69 16.63 6.79
CA GLU A 90 -17.84 17.35 7.36
C GLU A 90 -18.35 16.79 8.70
N TRP A 91 -17.64 15.81 9.31
CA TRP A 91 -17.86 15.43 10.72
C TRP A 91 -17.24 16.40 11.75
N ASN A 92 -16.84 17.62 11.34
CA ASN A 92 -16.50 18.72 12.26
C ASN A 92 -17.67 19.66 12.59
N HIS A 93 -18.92 19.27 12.28
CA HIS A 93 -20.11 19.90 12.85
C HIS A 93 -20.82 18.96 13.84
N LEU A 94 -20.09 18.46 14.84
CA LEU A 94 -20.73 18.24 16.15
C LEU A 94 -20.76 19.59 16.85
N GLU A 95 -21.86 20.26 16.54
CA GLU A 95 -22.41 21.49 17.08
C GLU A 95 -21.97 21.83 18.51
N GLU A 96 -21.70 23.12 18.68
CA GLU A 96 -21.82 23.91 19.90
C GLU A 96 -22.57 23.23 21.06
N TYR A 97 -21.89 23.10 22.20
CA TYR A 97 -22.51 23.31 23.51
C TYR A 97 -21.54 23.96 24.50
#